data_AF-A0A3M2LCQ4-F1
#
_entry.id   AF-A0A3M2LCQ4-F1
#
_cell.length_a   1.000
_cell.length_b   1.000
_cell.length_c   1.000
_cell.angle_alpha   90.00
_cell.angle_beta   90.00
_cell.angle_gamma   90.00
#
_symmetry.space_group_name_H-M   'P 1'
#
loop_
_entity.id
_entity.type
_entity.pdbx_description
1 polymer ?
#
loop_
_entity_poly.entity_id
_entity_poly.type
_entity_poly.pdbx_seq_one_letter_code
_entity_poly.pdbx_strand_id
1 'polypeptide(L)'
;MGQRITVGALLGTLAAGALAALAPSAAAQDLAPGVSCDAQGYCHNDTDDIYYITGQVSCSDLSTGPFSGYVDRHSATMIALLCPDDSIPGTMEQGPPTIGPDGTMQPGMMTQSPSTTTINDVVSIQWQTATVDNDRKLGPHGSLS
;
A
#
# COMPACT_ATOMS: atom_id res chain seq x y z
N MET A 1 63.47 -20.42 38.35
CA MET A 1 62.01 -20.48 38.64
C MET A 1 61.62 -19.23 39.39
N GLY A 2 60.58 -18.53 38.95
CA GLY A 2 60.07 -17.34 39.64
C GLY A 2 59.25 -16.42 38.73
N GLN A 3 58.10 -16.90 38.26
CA GLN A 3 57.05 -16.08 37.67
C GLN A 3 56.50 -15.09 38.71
N ARG A 4 56.20 -13.86 38.30
CA ARG A 4 55.20 -13.01 38.94
C ARG A 4 54.31 -12.38 37.87
N ILE A 5 53.05 -12.80 37.86
CA ILE A 5 51.94 -12.26 37.10
C ILE A 5 51.18 -11.30 38.03
N THR A 6 50.85 -10.09 37.57
CA THR A 6 49.74 -9.27 38.10
C THR A 6 49.37 -8.25 37.01
N VAL A 7 48.48 -8.60 36.08
CA VAL A 7 47.03 -8.25 36.04
C VAL A 7 46.76 -6.78 36.40
N GLY A 8 46.51 -5.97 35.36
CA GLY A 8 46.14 -4.55 35.49
C GLY A 8 44.95 -4.20 34.60
N ALA A 9 43.81 -3.98 35.28
CA ALA A 9 42.65 -3.14 34.92
C ALA A 9 41.92 -3.36 33.59
N LEU A 10 40.82 -4.12 33.66
CA LEU A 10 39.67 -4.06 32.74
C LEU A 10 38.96 -2.71 32.91
N LEU A 11 39.02 -1.84 31.90
CA LEU A 11 38.12 -0.69 31.77
C LEU A 11 36.80 -1.18 31.18
N GLY A 12 35.84 -1.46 32.06
CA GLY A 12 34.45 -1.66 31.69
C GLY A 12 33.83 -0.34 31.22
N THR A 13 33.41 -0.29 29.96
CA THR A 13 32.42 0.68 29.49
C THR A 13 31.13 -0.06 29.25
N LEU A 14 30.18 0.12 30.17
CA LEU A 14 28.78 -0.26 29.99
C LEU A 14 28.19 0.68 28.93
N ALA A 15 28.24 0.26 27.66
CA ALA A 15 27.44 0.90 26.63
C ALA A 15 25.98 0.43 26.78
N ALA A 16 25.25 1.09 27.67
CA ALA A 16 23.79 1.03 27.69
C ALA A 16 23.26 1.81 26.48
N GLY A 17 23.24 1.17 25.32
CA GLY A 17 22.51 1.66 24.15
C GLY A 17 21.14 1.00 24.12
N ALA A 18 20.13 1.71 24.62
CA ALA A 18 18.75 1.30 24.43
C ALA A 18 18.49 1.10 22.93
N LEU A 19 18.26 -0.14 22.52
CA LEU A 19 17.62 -0.44 21.23
C LEU A 19 16.16 -0.01 21.36
N ALA A 20 15.92 1.30 21.29
CA ALA A 20 14.60 1.79 20.94
C ALA A 20 14.35 1.28 19.54
N ALA A 21 13.49 0.27 19.42
CA ALA A 21 12.91 -0.13 18.16
C ALA A 21 12.18 1.10 17.61
N LEU A 22 12.90 1.91 16.83
CA LEU A 22 12.31 2.92 15.98
C LEU A 22 11.40 2.13 15.05
N ALA A 23 10.09 2.15 15.32
CA ALA A 23 9.11 1.88 14.30
C ALA A 23 9.55 2.66 13.05
N PRO A 24 9.54 2.07 11.84
CA PRO A 24 9.88 2.81 10.63
C PRO A 24 9.04 4.08 10.67
N SER A 25 9.70 5.22 10.87
CA SER A 25 9.02 6.50 10.76
C SER A 25 8.35 6.48 9.40
N ALA A 26 7.14 7.02 9.31
CA ALA A 26 6.48 7.40 8.07
C ALA A 26 7.27 8.51 7.34
N ALA A 27 8.59 8.35 7.26
CA ALA A 27 9.52 9.20 6.58
C ALA A 27 9.48 8.81 5.11
N ALA A 28 9.47 9.83 4.26
CA ALA A 28 9.60 9.63 2.83
C ALA A 28 10.87 8.81 2.53
N GLN A 29 10.74 7.85 1.63
CA GLN A 29 11.85 7.08 1.10
C GLN A 29 12.43 7.84 -0.09
N ASP A 30 13.72 8.14 -0.03
CA ASP A 30 14.45 8.65 -1.18
C ASP A 30 14.65 7.52 -2.21
N LEU A 31 14.14 7.72 -3.42
CA LEU A 31 14.21 6.74 -4.52
C LEU A 31 15.34 7.08 -5.50
N ALA A 32 15.62 8.36 -5.65
CA ALA A 32 16.75 8.91 -6.38
C ALA A 32 17.15 10.25 -5.73
N PRO A 33 18.35 10.81 -6.01
CA PRO A 33 18.70 12.14 -5.52
C PRO A 33 17.65 13.18 -5.92
N GLY A 34 17.01 13.84 -4.94
CA GLY A 34 15.95 14.82 -5.18
C GLY A 34 14.57 14.24 -5.49
N VAL A 35 14.37 12.91 -5.38
CA VAL A 35 13.08 12.25 -5.55
C VAL A 35 12.75 11.43 -4.32
N SER A 36 11.67 11.80 -3.63
CA SER A 36 11.24 11.15 -2.39
C SER A 36 9.76 10.81 -2.43
N CYS A 37 9.36 9.67 -1.86
CA CYS A 37 7.97 9.24 -1.78
C CYS A 37 7.61 8.75 -0.38
N ASP A 38 6.43 9.13 0.13
CA ASP A 38 5.96 8.72 1.44
C ASP A 38 5.21 7.39 1.43
N ALA A 39 4.78 6.94 2.62
CA ALA A 39 4.03 5.70 2.79
C ALA A 39 2.56 5.77 2.31
N GLN A 40 2.08 6.94 1.90
CA GLN A 40 0.72 7.16 1.37
C GLN A 40 0.70 7.27 -0.16
N GLY A 41 1.86 7.24 -0.82
CA GLY A 41 1.96 7.36 -2.28
C GLY A 41 2.21 8.77 -2.77
N TYR A 42 2.44 9.73 -1.86
CA TYR A 42 2.77 11.09 -2.25
C TYR A 42 4.27 11.18 -2.56
N CYS A 43 4.58 11.59 -3.78
CA CYS A 43 5.95 11.70 -4.27
C CYS A 43 6.30 13.14 -4.62
N HIS A 44 7.52 13.53 -4.29
CA HIS A 44 8.11 14.83 -4.61
C HIS A 44 9.35 14.65 -5.48
N ASN A 45 9.52 15.54 -6.44
CA ASN A 45 10.67 15.58 -7.34
C ASN A 45 11.17 17.03 -7.46
N ASP A 46 12.36 17.28 -6.92
CA ASP A 46 13.06 18.58 -6.93
C ASP A 46 14.03 18.73 -8.11
N THR A 47 14.02 17.79 -9.06
CA THR A 47 14.95 17.74 -10.18
C THR A 47 14.35 18.30 -11.47
N ASP A 48 15.22 18.57 -12.45
CA ASP A 48 14.85 18.93 -13.83
C ASP A 48 14.47 17.73 -14.71
N ASP A 49 14.44 16.51 -14.15
CA ASP A 49 14.12 15.28 -14.87
C ASP A 49 12.70 14.79 -14.54
N ILE A 50 12.07 14.10 -15.49
CA ILE A 50 10.83 13.36 -15.23
C ILE A 50 11.21 11.97 -14.76
N TYR A 51 10.57 11.49 -13.69
CA TYR A 51 10.80 10.15 -13.17
C TYR A 51 9.59 9.24 -13.39
N TYR A 52 9.84 8.04 -13.90
CA TYR A 52 8.94 6.91 -13.88
C TYR A 52 9.23 6.04 -12.65
N ILE A 53 8.25 5.93 -11.76
CA ILE A 53 8.35 5.23 -10.49
C ILE A 53 7.58 3.92 -10.58
N THR A 54 8.15 2.85 -10.06
CA THR A 54 7.50 1.55 -9.92
C THR A 54 7.57 1.04 -8.49
N GLY A 55 6.58 0.22 -8.11
CA GLY A 55 6.55 -0.45 -6.82
C GLY A 55 5.47 -1.52 -6.75
N GLN A 56 5.29 -2.05 -5.54
CA GLN A 56 4.23 -2.98 -5.18
C GLN A 56 3.39 -2.39 -4.06
N VAL A 57 2.07 -2.53 -4.15
CA VAL A 57 1.17 -2.31 -3.02
C VAL A 57 0.88 -3.63 -2.33
N SER A 58 0.71 -3.59 -1.01
CA SER A 58 0.04 -4.68 -0.28
C SER A 58 -1.33 -4.20 0.14
N CYS A 59 -2.31 -5.09 0.04
CA CYS A 59 -3.72 -4.80 0.28
C CYS A 59 -4.23 -5.50 1.55
N SER A 60 -5.36 -5.04 2.09
CA SER A 60 -5.96 -5.58 3.32
C SER A 60 -6.41 -7.04 3.21
N ASP A 61 -6.71 -7.51 1.99
CA ASP A 61 -7.02 -8.91 1.65
C ASP A 61 -5.76 -9.80 1.56
N LEU A 62 -4.58 -9.27 1.91
CA LEU A 62 -3.27 -9.91 1.80
C LEU A 62 -2.77 -10.10 0.36
N SER A 63 -3.48 -9.56 -0.63
CA SER A 63 -2.99 -9.53 -2.00
C SER A 63 -1.86 -8.49 -2.16
N THR A 64 -1.10 -8.65 -3.24
CA THR A 64 -0.09 -7.67 -3.65
C THR A 64 -0.24 -7.37 -5.14
N GLY A 65 0.00 -6.12 -5.53
CA GLY A 65 -0.19 -5.67 -6.90
C GLY A 65 0.89 -4.68 -7.34
N PRO A 66 1.32 -4.70 -8.61
CA PRO A 66 2.23 -3.70 -9.14
C PRO A 66 1.51 -2.38 -9.34
N PHE A 67 2.25 -1.30 -9.17
CA PHE A 67 1.83 0.02 -9.58
C PHE A 67 2.97 0.76 -10.27
N SER A 68 2.61 1.78 -11.02
CA SER A 68 3.56 2.73 -11.55
C SER A 68 2.96 4.11 -11.70
N GLY A 69 3.82 5.12 -11.74
CA GLY A 69 3.41 6.52 -11.86
C GLY A 69 4.55 7.39 -12.34
N TYR A 70 4.19 8.55 -12.88
CA TYR A 70 5.15 9.57 -13.26
C TYR A 70 5.14 10.69 -12.23
N VAL A 71 6.33 11.21 -11.93
CA VAL A 71 6.52 12.43 -11.14
C VAL A 71 7.25 13.43 -12.03
N ASP A 72 6.55 14.51 -12.38
CA ASP A 72 7.10 15.54 -13.26
C ASP A 72 8.18 16.36 -12.53
N ARG A 73 8.94 17.13 -13.30
CA ARG A 73 10.02 18.02 -12.81
C ARG A 73 9.45 19.02 -11.80
N HIS A 74 10.19 19.31 -10.73
CA HIS A 74 9.81 20.32 -9.73
C HIS A 74 8.36 20.21 -9.25
N SER A 75 7.89 18.98 -9.05
CA SER A 75 6.48 18.70 -8.78
C SER A 75 6.28 17.83 -7.56
N ALA A 76 5.04 17.77 -7.10
CA ALA A 76 4.60 16.82 -6.12
C ALA A 76 3.26 16.23 -6.55
N THR A 77 3.14 14.91 -6.51
CA THR A 77 1.97 14.20 -7.04
C THR A 77 1.65 12.96 -6.21
N MET A 78 0.36 12.62 -6.18
CA MET A 78 -0.10 11.35 -5.64
C MET A 78 -0.04 10.29 -6.74
N ILE A 79 0.71 9.21 -6.53
CA ILE A 79 0.64 8.05 -7.41
C ILE A 79 -0.65 7.29 -7.10
N ALA A 80 -1.38 6.89 -8.14
CA ALA A 80 -2.58 6.09 -7.98
C ALA A 80 -2.20 4.68 -7.50
N LEU A 81 -2.62 4.35 -6.28
CA LEU A 81 -2.43 3.05 -5.66
C LEU A 81 -3.80 2.38 -5.61
N LEU A 82 -3.90 1.15 -6.13
CA LEU A 82 -5.17 0.45 -6.27
C LEU A 82 -5.07 -0.93 -5.67
N CYS A 83 -6.02 -1.23 -4.79
CA CYS A 83 -6.35 -2.58 -4.35
C CYS A 83 -7.70 -2.94 -4.97
N PRO A 84 -7.80 -4.05 -5.71
CA PRO A 84 -9.06 -4.45 -6.32
C PRO A 84 -10.06 -4.85 -5.23
N ASP A 85 -11.31 -4.43 -5.39
CA ASP A 85 -12.40 -4.84 -4.49
C ASP A 85 -12.83 -6.29 -4.78
N ASP A 86 -13.20 -7.01 -3.74
CA ASP A 86 -13.81 -8.33 -3.87
C ASP A 86 -15.34 -8.19 -3.92
N SER A 87 -15.95 -8.71 -4.98
CA SER A 87 -17.41 -8.77 -5.11
C SER A 87 -17.90 -10.20 -5.13
N ILE A 88 -18.75 -10.54 -4.16
CA ILE A 88 -19.45 -11.82 -4.10
C ILE A 88 -20.84 -11.61 -4.69
N PRO A 89 -21.16 -12.26 -5.82
CA PRO A 89 -22.49 -12.15 -6.40
C PRO A 89 -23.53 -12.77 -5.45
N GLY A 90 -24.69 -12.12 -5.39
CA GLY A 90 -25.82 -12.66 -4.65
C GLY A 90 -26.30 -13.99 -5.22
N THR A 91 -26.85 -14.85 -4.37
CA THR A 91 -27.43 -16.13 -4.76
C THR A 91 -28.93 -16.02 -4.97
N MET A 92 -29.48 -16.93 -5.78
CA MET A 92 -30.91 -17.11 -5.90
C MET A 92 -31.38 -18.01 -4.75
N GLU A 93 -32.25 -17.49 -3.88
CA GLU A 93 -32.75 -18.19 -2.71
C GLU A 93 -34.28 -18.32 -2.78
N GLN A 94 -34.80 -19.45 -2.30
CA GLN A 94 -36.24 -19.65 -2.20
C GLN A 94 -36.75 -18.88 -0.99
N GLY A 95 -37.66 -17.94 -1.23
CA GLY A 95 -38.33 -17.20 -0.17
C GLY A 95 -39.19 -18.11 0.73
N PRO A 96 -39.69 -17.58 1.86
CA PRO A 96 -40.58 -18.33 2.73
C PRO A 96 -41.86 -18.73 1.97
N PRO A 97 -42.42 -19.92 2.24
CA PRO A 97 -43.70 -20.32 1.68
C PRO A 97 -44.81 -19.39 2.15
N THR A 98 -45.83 -19.23 1.31
CA THR A 98 -47.01 -18.40 1.61
C THR A 98 -48.26 -19.28 1.70
N ILE A 99 -49.27 -18.84 2.45
CA ILE A 99 -50.56 -19.54 2.51
C ILE A 99 -51.51 -18.88 1.51
N GLY A 100 -52.00 -19.69 0.57
CA GLY A 100 -52.96 -19.26 -0.43
C GLY A 100 -54.36 -19.01 0.15
N PRO A 101 -55.24 -18.30 -0.57
CA PRO A 101 -56.61 -18.03 -0.14
C PRO A 101 -57.48 -19.30 -0.01
N ASP A 102 -57.04 -20.41 -0.59
CA ASP A 102 -57.62 -21.75 -0.44
C ASP A 102 -57.06 -22.54 0.76
N GLY A 103 -56.18 -21.92 1.56
CA GLY A 103 -55.51 -22.53 2.71
C GLY A 103 -54.34 -23.44 2.35
N THR A 104 -53.95 -23.54 1.07
CA THR A 104 -52.83 -24.37 0.65
C THR A 104 -51.49 -23.66 0.84
N MET A 105 -50.44 -24.45 1.09
CA MET A 105 -49.08 -23.94 1.22
C MET A 105 -48.47 -23.80 -0.18
N GLN A 106 -48.17 -22.57 -0.58
CA GLN A 106 -47.55 -22.24 -1.86
C GLN A 106 -46.04 -22.10 -1.68
N PRO A 107 -45.22 -22.64 -2.61
CA PRO A 107 -43.78 -22.45 -2.59
C PRO A 107 -43.44 -20.96 -2.59
N GLY A 108 -42.45 -20.56 -1.78
CA GLY A 108 -41.96 -19.19 -1.82
C GLY A 108 -41.34 -18.85 -3.18
N MET A 109 -41.45 -17.59 -3.57
CA MET A 109 -40.86 -17.08 -4.81
C MET A 109 -39.33 -17.07 -4.71
N MET A 110 -38.65 -17.25 -5.85
CA MET A 110 -37.20 -17.07 -5.91
C MET A 110 -36.88 -15.58 -5.74
N THR A 111 -36.01 -15.25 -4.78
CA THR A 111 -35.50 -13.91 -4.55
C THR A 111 -33.98 -13.91 -4.70
N GLN A 112 -33.45 -12.84 -5.29
CA GLN A 112 -32.00 -12.66 -5.37
C GLN A 112 -31.52 -11.97 -4.10
N SER A 113 -30.59 -12.62 -3.40
CA SER A 113 -29.90 -12.00 -2.27
C SER A 113 -28.97 -10.89 -2.76
N PRO A 114 -28.73 -9.85 -1.95
CA PRO A 114 -27.87 -8.74 -2.34
C PRO A 114 -26.43 -9.23 -2.57
N SER A 115 -25.75 -8.62 -3.53
CA SER A 115 -24.29 -8.78 -3.66
C SER A 115 -23.59 -8.16 -2.47
N THR A 116 -22.49 -8.77 -2.04
CA THR A 116 -21.61 -8.23 -0.99
C THR A 116 -20.32 -7.76 -1.64
N THR A 117 -19.89 -6.54 -1.33
CA THR A 117 -18.61 -6.00 -1.77
C THR A 117 -17.73 -5.74 -0.55
N THR A 118 -16.52 -6.27 -0.56
CA THR A 118 -15.48 -5.96 0.41
C THR A 118 -14.52 -4.96 -0.24
N ILE A 119 -14.39 -3.80 0.37
CA ILE A 119 -13.45 -2.78 -0.07
C ILE A 119 -12.07 -3.17 0.47
N ASN A 120 -11.07 -3.19 -0.41
CA ASN A 120 -9.70 -3.49 -0.03
C ASN A 120 -8.87 -2.22 0.03
N ASP A 121 -8.28 -1.96 1.20
CA ASP A 121 -7.46 -0.78 1.44
C ASP A 121 -5.97 -1.10 1.19
N VAL A 122 -5.22 -0.09 0.74
CA VAL A 122 -3.76 -0.15 0.68
C VAL A 122 -3.21 -0.13 2.11
N VAL A 123 -2.50 -1.18 2.51
CA VAL A 123 -1.90 -1.28 3.85
C VAL A 123 -0.42 -0.93 3.86
N SER A 124 0.28 -1.13 2.74
CA SER A 124 1.69 -0.76 2.62
C SER A 124 2.13 -0.59 1.17
N ILE A 125 3.21 0.15 1.00
CA ILE A 125 3.86 0.41 -0.28
C ILE A 125 5.30 -0.07 -0.20
N GLN A 126 5.72 -0.84 -1.19
CA GLN A 126 7.11 -1.19 -1.42
C GLN A 126 7.59 -0.53 -2.69
N TRP A 127 8.30 0.59 -2.53
CA TRP A 127 8.96 1.29 -3.63
C TRP A 127 10.11 0.45 -4.21
N GLN A 128 10.22 0.39 -5.54
CA GLN A 128 11.22 -0.43 -6.21
C GLN A 128 12.22 0.40 -7.01
N THR A 129 11.75 1.16 -8.01
CA THR A 129 12.65 1.92 -8.88
C THR A 129 12.10 3.31 -9.17
N ALA A 130 13.01 4.26 -9.36
CA ALA A 130 12.75 5.56 -9.95
C ALA A 130 13.72 5.74 -11.13
N THR A 131 13.18 5.75 -12.34
CA THR A 131 13.98 5.80 -13.57
C THR A 131 13.69 7.10 -14.30
N VAL A 132 14.72 7.79 -14.78
CA VAL A 132 14.56 9.00 -15.59
C VAL A 132 13.88 8.63 -16.92
N ASP A 133 12.79 9.32 -17.25
CA ASP A 133 12.03 9.16 -18.49
C ASP A 133 11.61 10.54 -19.04
N ASN A 134 12.58 11.26 -19.61
CA ASN A 134 12.37 12.59 -20.19
C ASN A 134 11.72 12.57 -21.58
N ASP A 135 11.60 11.40 -22.20
CA ASP A 135 11.00 11.25 -23.54
C ASP A 135 9.47 11.19 -23.48
N ARG A 136 8.88 11.17 -22.27
CA ARG A 136 7.43 11.25 -22.06
C ARG A 136 6.87 12.50 -22.74
N LYS A 137 5.99 12.29 -23.72
CA LYS A 137 5.12 13.35 -24.23
C LYS A 137 4.08 13.68 -23.15
N LEU A 138 4.30 14.77 -22.43
CA LEU A 138 3.27 15.35 -21.56
C LEU A 138 2.06 15.68 -22.43
N GLY A 139 0.95 14.96 -22.22
CA GLY A 139 -0.33 15.34 -22.83
C GLY A 139 -0.72 16.75 -22.36
N PRO A 140 -1.57 17.48 -23.11
CA PRO A 140 -2.06 18.77 -22.64
C PRO A 140 -2.67 18.58 -21.25
N HIS A 141 -2.20 19.36 -20.26
CA HIS A 141 -2.74 19.39 -18.92
C HIS A 141 -4.23 19.79 -18.99
N GLY A 142 -5.10 18.80 -19.11
CA GLY A 142 -6.55 19.00 -19.13
C GLY A 142 -6.98 19.46 -17.75
N SER A 143 -7.35 20.73 -17.63
CA SER A 143 -8.12 21.21 -16.49
C SER A 143 -9.40 20.38 -16.40
N LEU A 144 -9.55 19.61 -15.31
CA LEU A 144 -10.83 19.03 -14.94
C LEU A 144 -11.75 20.20 -14.55
N SER A 145 -12.80 20.42 -15.34
CA SER A 145 -13.95 21.28 -15.00
C SER A 145 -15.04 20.45 -14.34
#